data_AF-A0A3D4P6T1-F1
#
_entry.id   AF-A0A3D4P6T1-F1
#
_cell.length_a   1.000
_cell.length_b   1.000
_cell.length_c   1.000
_cell.angle_alpha   90.00
_cell.angle_beta   90.00
_cell.angle_gamma   90.00
#
_symmetry.space_group_name_H-M   'P 1'
#
loop_
_entity.id
_entity.type
_entity.pdbx_description
1 polymer ?
#
loop_
_entity_poly.entity_id
_entity_poly.type
_entity_poly.pdbx_seq_one_letter_code
_entity_poly.pdbx_strand_id
1 'polypeptide(L)'
;KTDFDQDHLDYDWKEIQTMRAELVGPIRKLESDMKWDAEKLLSTSQLALGPLPQEYTAQRDIDLKTMWGLTIIGGLLIAGFMTRVAALAGAFMLLQFYLAYPPIPGYPQPPGPEHAIVINKTFIEVLVLLSFVFLPSGSWFGIDAIFSGFFKKEPVDDR
;
A
#
# COMPACT_ATOMS: atom_id res chain seq x y z
N LYS A 1 35.11 10.37 -11.07
CA LYS A 1 35.21 10.83 -9.66
C LYS A 1 33.92 10.58 -8.87
N THR A 2 32.82 10.17 -9.53
CA THR A 2 31.48 10.00 -8.95
C THR A 2 31.22 8.63 -8.31
N ASP A 3 31.95 7.59 -8.69
CA ASP A 3 31.70 6.20 -8.25
C ASP A 3 32.00 6.00 -6.76
N PHE A 4 33.20 6.43 -6.32
CA PHE A 4 33.62 6.36 -4.92
C PHE A 4 32.71 7.16 -3.98
N ASP A 5 32.24 8.34 -4.41
CA ASP A 5 31.35 9.18 -3.60
C ASP A 5 29.98 8.50 -3.43
N GLN A 6 29.49 7.77 -4.44
CA GLN A 6 28.24 7.01 -4.36
C GLN A 6 28.39 5.77 -3.47
N ASP A 7 29.48 5.02 -3.63
CA ASP A 7 29.78 3.85 -2.79
C ASP A 7 29.89 4.21 -1.30
N HIS A 8 30.51 5.37 -1.00
CA HIS A 8 30.64 5.86 0.38
C HIS A 8 29.28 6.24 0.98
N LEU A 9 28.42 6.92 0.21
CA LEU A 9 27.07 7.29 0.67
C LEU A 9 26.20 6.05 0.95
N ASP A 10 26.29 5.02 0.10
CA ASP A 10 25.56 3.77 0.30
C ASP A 10 26.06 3.00 1.53
N TYR A 11 27.38 3.04 1.78
CA TYR A 11 27.97 2.47 2.98
C TYR A 11 27.48 3.19 4.24
N ASP A 12 27.60 4.52 4.29
CA ASP A 12 27.15 5.35 5.41
C ASP A 12 25.65 5.14 5.68
N TRP A 13 24.84 5.06 4.61
CA TRP A 13 23.41 4.80 4.72
C TRP A 13 23.12 3.45 5.38
N LYS A 14 23.81 2.40 4.94
CA LYS A 14 23.66 1.05 5.49
C LYS A 14 24.09 0.99 6.95
N GLU A 15 25.16 1.69 7.32
CA GLU A 15 25.61 1.81 8.70
C GLU A 15 24.56 2.51 9.57
N ILE A 16 24.00 3.64 9.11
CA ILE A 16 22.92 4.35 9.82
C ILE A 16 21.70 3.47 10.04
N GLN A 17 21.27 2.70 9.03
CA GLN A 17 20.15 1.78 9.18
C GLN A 17 20.45 0.66 10.18
N THR A 18 21.69 0.17 10.20
CA THR A 18 22.15 -0.85 11.15
C THR A 18 22.14 -0.30 12.57
N MET A 19 22.72 0.88 12.79
CA MET A 19 22.71 1.56 14.09
C MET A 19 21.28 1.83 14.57
N ARG A 20 20.38 2.28 13.69
CA ARG A 20 18.97 2.46 14.04
C ARG A 20 18.33 1.15 14.52
N ALA A 21 18.55 0.05 13.80
CA ALA A 21 18.01 -1.24 14.17
C ALA A 21 18.55 -1.73 15.52
N GLU A 22 19.85 -1.54 15.75
CA GLU A 22 20.53 -1.86 17.01
C GLU A 22 20.01 -1.03 18.19
N LEU A 23 19.75 0.26 18.01
CA LEU A 23 19.25 1.14 19.07
C LEU A 23 17.76 0.92 19.37
N VAL A 24 16.94 0.74 18.33
CA VAL A 24 15.48 0.63 18.49
C VAL A 24 15.06 -0.77 18.94
N GLY A 25 15.83 -1.81 18.58
CA GLY A 25 15.54 -3.20 18.94
C GLY A 25 15.37 -3.43 20.45
N PRO A 26 16.34 -3.02 21.30
CA PRO A 26 16.24 -3.14 22.75
C PRO A 26 15.03 -2.39 23.34
N ILE A 27 14.74 -1.18 22.85
CA ILE A 27 13.59 -0.39 23.33
C ILE A 27 12.28 -1.11 23.05
N ARG A 28 12.10 -1.66 21.84
CA ARG A 28 10.92 -2.47 21.48
C ARG A 28 10.82 -3.73 22.32
N LYS A 29 11.96 -4.37 22.62
CA LYS A 29 12.00 -5.54 23.49
C LYS A 29 11.57 -5.17 24.92
N LEU A 30 12.12 -4.10 25.48
CA LEU A 30 11.74 -3.55 26.79
C LEU A 30 10.24 -3.25 26.87
N GLU A 31 9.66 -2.65 25.83
CA GLU A 31 8.22 -2.41 25.75
C GLU A 31 7.41 -3.72 25.78
N SER A 32 7.84 -4.73 25.02
CA SER A 32 7.20 -6.05 24.99
C SER A 32 7.30 -6.77 26.34
N ASP A 33 8.48 -6.75 26.95
CA ASP A 33 8.75 -7.37 28.26
C ASP A 33 7.92 -6.67 29.36
N MET A 34 7.82 -5.34 29.30
CA MET A 34 6.98 -4.55 30.21
C MET A 34 5.50 -4.92 30.08
N LYS A 35 4.98 -5.09 28.87
CA LYS A 35 3.59 -5.54 28.65
C LYS A 35 3.37 -6.94 29.20
N TRP A 36 4.28 -7.87 28.93
CA TRP A 36 4.22 -9.23 29.43
C TRP A 36 4.25 -9.31 30.96
N ASP A 37 5.13 -8.53 31.60
CA ASP A 37 5.21 -8.49 33.06
C ASP A 37 3.99 -7.79 33.68
N ALA A 38 3.43 -6.77 33.01
CA ALA A 38 2.17 -6.17 33.43
C ALA A 38 1.00 -7.16 33.38
N GLU A 39 0.95 -8.04 32.37
CA GLU A 39 -0.07 -9.08 32.27
C GLU A 39 -0.01 -10.07 33.43
N LYS A 40 1.18 -10.40 33.93
CA LYS A 40 1.35 -11.28 35.11
C LYS A 40 0.84 -10.66 36.41
N LEU A 41 0.78 -9.32 36.49
CA LEU A 41 0.28 -8.60 37.66
C LEU A 41 -1.25 -8.54 37.71
N LEU A 42 -1.94 -8.86 36.61
CA LEU A 42 -3.40 -8.86 36.56
C LEU A 42 -3.99 -10.02 37.36
N SER A 43 -5.06 -9.76 38.12
CA SER A 43 -5.83 -10.84 38.76
C SER A 43 -6.59 -11.66 37.72
N THR A 44 -6.98 -12.89 38.07
CA THR A 44 -7.81 -13.75 37.19
C THR A 44 -9.12 -13.06 36.76
N SER A 45 -9.70 -12.22 37.63
CA SER A 45 -10.91 -11.44 37.30
C SER A 45 -10.62 -10.28 36.33
N GLN A 46 -9.43 -9.68 36.39
CA GLN A 46 -9.00 -8.64 35.45
C GLN A 46 -8.63 -9.22 34.09
N LEU A 47 -7.99 -10.38 34.07
CA LEU A 47 -7.67 -11.08 32.82
C LEU A 47 -8.94 -11.48 32.05
N ALA A 48 -9.99 -11.90 32.78
CA ALA A 48 -11.28 -12.27 32.20
C ALA A 48 -12.04 -11.11 31.54
N LEU A 49 -11.70 -9.86 31.86
CA LEU A 49 -12.26 -8.67 31.20
C LEU A 49 -11.71 -8.46 29.77
N GLY A 50 -10.63 -9.16 29.40
CA GLY A 50 -10.01 -9.07 28.09
C GLY A 50 -9.06 -7.87 27.95
N PRO A 51 -8.42 -7.72 26.77
CA PRO A 51 -7.47 -6.65 26.52
C PRO A 51 -8.18 -5.29 26.52
N LEU A 52 -7.46 -4.26 26.99
CA LEU A 52 -7.94 -2.88 26.86
C LEU A 52 -8.18 -2.55 25.39
N PRO A 53 -9.25 -1.77 25.08
CA PRO A 53 -9.45 -1.29 23.72
C PRO A 53 -8.22 -0.51 23.29
N GLN A 54 -7.65 -0.89 22.15
CA GLN A 54 -6.53 -0.15 21.57
C GLN A 54 -7.01 1.27 21.27
N GLU A 55 -6.18 2.27 21.57
CA GLU A 55 -6.53 3.66 21.28
C GLU A 55 -6.68 3.84 19.76
N TYR A 56 -7.80 4.44 19.35
CA TYR A 56 -8.02 4.83 17.97
C TYR A 56 -7.12 6.03 17.65
N THR A 57 -5.91 5.75 17.19
CA THR A 57 -5.00 6.78 16.68
C THR A 57 -5.43 7.19 15.27
N ALA A 58 -5.17 8.44 14.90
CA ALA A 58 -5.39 8.91 13.52
C ALA A 58 -4.61 8.05 12.50
N GLN A 59 -3.43 7.55 12.89
CA GLN A 59 -2.65 6.64 12.09
C GLN A 59 -3.40 5.34 11.80
N ARG A 60 -4.03 4.74 12.82
CA ARG A 60 -4.76 3.48 12.67
C ARG A 60 -5.95 3.62 11.72
N ASP A 61 -6.65 4.76 11.75
CA ASP A 61 -7.75 5.06 10.84
C ASP A 61 -7.27 5.15 9.38
N ILE A 62 -6.15 5.84 9.14
CA ILE A 62 -5.53 5.94 7.82
C ILE A 62 -5.06 4.56 7.33
N ASP A 63 -4.45 3.74 8.19
CA ASP A 63 -4.00 2.39 7.86
C ASP A 63 -5.18 1.50 7.45
N LEU A 64 -6.30 1.56 8.18
CA LEU A 64 -7.51 0.80 7.87
C LEU A 64 -8.14 1.23 6.55
N LYS A 65 -8.27 2.55 6.32
CA LYS A 65 -8.78 3.09 5.05
C LYS A 65 -7.90 2.69 3.87
N THR A 66 -6.59 2.72 4.06
CA THR A 66 -5.60 2.32 3.04
C THR A 66 -5.72 0.84 2.72
N MET A 67 -5.81 -0.01 3.75
CA MET A 67 -5.97 -1.45 3.59
C MET A 67 -7.25 -1.79 2.83
N TRP A 68 -8.39 -1.29 3.31
CA TRP A 68 -9.68 -1.54 2.66
C TRP A 68 -9.77 -0.93 1.26
N GLY A 69 -9.23 0.27 1.06
CA GLY A 69 -9.17 0.92 -0.25
C GLY A 69 -8.43 0.06 -1.28
N LEU A 70 -7.23 -0.43 -0.94
CA LEU A 70 -6.46 -1.32 -1.81
C LEU A 70 -7.18 -2.64 -2.07
N THR A 71 -7.74 -3.27 -1.03
CA THR A 71 -8.46 -4.55 -1.17
C THR A 71 -9.69 -4.41 -2.07
N ILE A 72 -10.49 -3.37 -1.88
CA ILE A 72 -11.70 -3.14 -2.67
C ILE A 72 -11.34 -2.81 -4.11
N ILE A 73 -10.43 -1.85 -4.33
CA ILE A 73 -10.05 -1.45 -5.69
C ILE A 73 -9.38 -2.60 -6.45
N GLY A 74 -8.45 -3.31 -5.80
CA GLY A 74 -7.82 -4.50 -6.39
C GLY A 74 -8.84 -5.60 -6.69
N GLY A 75 -9.79 -5.85 -5.77
CA GLY A 75 -10.89 -6.78 -5.98
C GLY A 75 -11.79 -6.41 -7.16
N LEU A 76 -12.13 -5.13 -7.31
CA LEU A 76 -12.91 -4.61 -8.44
C LEU A 76 -12.19 -4.80 -9.77
N LEU A 77 -10.88 -4.54 -9.82
CA LEU A 77 -10.06 -4.76 -11.00
C LEU A 77 -9.95 -6.23 -11.38
N ILE A 78 -9.74 -7.13 -10.41
CA ILE A 78 -9.69 -8.58 -10.63
C ILE A 78 -11.05 -9.11 -11.11
N ALA A 79 -12.14 -8.66 -10.50
CA ALA A 79 -13.50 -9.03 -10.91
C ALA A 79 -13.89 -8.42 -12.27
N GLY A 80 -13.16 -7.40 -12.73
CA GLY A 80 -13.52 -6.65 -13.93
C GLY A 80 -14.86 -5.94 -13.81
N PHE A 81 -15.16 -5.40 -12.61
CA PHE A 81 -16.35 -4.59 -12.33
C PHE A 81 -15.97 -3.10 -12.24
N MET A 82 -16.68 -2.26 -12.99
CA MET A 82 -16.40 -0.82 -13.14
C MET A 82 -14.92 -0.54 -13.44
N THR A 83 -14.30 -1.29 -14.35
CA THR A 83 -12.84 -1.35 -14.51
C THR A 83 -12.19 0.01 -14.71
N ARG A 84 -12.82 0.92 -15.44
CA ARG A 84 -12.29 2.29 -15.66
C ARG A 84 -12.25 3.13 -14.38
N VAL A 85 -13.31 3.03 -13.57
CA VAL A 85 -13.41 3.76 -12.30
C VAL A 85 -12.44 3.16 -11.28
N ALA A 86 -12.40 1.83 -11.20
CA ALA A 86 -11.46 1.12 -10.32
C ALA A 86 -9.99 1.41 -10.71
N ALA A 87 -9.67 1.43 -12.01
CA ALA A 87 -8.34 1.76 -12.50
C ALA A 87 -7.94 3.21 -12.17
N LEU A 88 -8.86 4.17 -12.36
CA LEU A 88 -8.60 5.57 -12.00
C LEU A 88 -8.40 5.74 -10.50
N ALA A 89 -9.24 5.09 -9.68
CA ALA A 89 -9.12 5.12 -8.22
C ALA A 89 -7.81 4.48 -7.74
N GLY A 90 -7.42 3.34 -8.32
CA GLY A 90 -6.15 2.69 -8.02
C GLY A 90 -4.95 3.51 -8.43
N ALA A 91 -4.98 4.12 -9.63
CA ALA A 91 -3.92 5.02 -10.10
C ALA A 91 -3.77 6.22 -9.17
N PHE A 92 -4.88 6.83 -8.74
CA PHE A 92 -4.88 7.94 -7.80
C PHE A 92 -4.30 7.53 -6.43
N MET A 93 -4.73 6.39 -5.90
CA MET A 93 -4.27 5.89 -4.59
C MET A 93 -2.77 5.57 -4.60
N LEU A 94 -2.27 4.87 -5.63
CA LEU A 94 -0.84 4.59 -5.77
C LEU A 94 -0.02 5.86 -6.02
N LEU A 95 -0.57 6.82 -6.76
CA LEU A 95 0.07 8.11 -6.97
C LEU A 95 0.23 8.87 -5.64
N GLN A 96 -0.75 8.82 -4.73
CA GLN A 96 -0.61 9.40 -3.39
C GLN A 96 0.55 8.76 -2.62
N PHE A 97 0.76 7.43 -2.73
CA PHE A 97 1.90 6.77 -2.08
C PHE A 97 3.23 7.17 -2.70
N TYR A 98 3.28 7.25 -4.03
CA TYR A 98 4.47 7.74 -4.73
C TYR A 98 4.81 9.18 -4.35
N LEU A 99 3.82 10.05 -4.17
CA LEU A 99 4.01 11.44 -3.78
C LEU A 99 4.33 11.62 -2.28
N ALA A 100 3.82 10.74 -1.41
CA ALA A 100 4.13 10.76 0.01
C ALA A 100 5.60 10.38 0.28
N TYR A 101 6.20 9.58 -0.60
CA TYR A 101 7.59 9.17 -0.52
C TYR A 101 8.23 9.13 -1.91
N PRO A 102 8.55 10.30 -2.49
CA PRO A 102 9.08 10.34 -3.84
C PRO A 102 10.53 9.83 -3.87
N PRO A 103 10.92 9.04 -4.88
CA PRO A 103 12.29 8.56 -5.06
C PRO A 103 13.18 9.68 -5.61
N ILE A 104 13.44 10.70 -4.78
CA ILE A 104 14.34 11.81 -5.09
C ILE A 104 15.76 11.52 -4.61
N PRO A 105 16.80 11.95 -5.38
CA PRO A 105 18.18 11.81 -4.95
C PRO A 105 18.42 12.61 -3.66
N GLY A 106 19.09 12.00 -2.69
CA GLY A 106 19.43 12.63 -1.41
C GLY A 106 18.36 12.54 -0.31
N TYR A 107 17.21 11.91 -0.57
CA TYR A 107 16.25 11.57 0.48
C TYR A 107 16.50 10.13 0.98
N PRO A 108 16.52 9.88 2.30
CA PRO A 108 16.63 8.53 2.84
C PRO A 108 15.57 7.66 2.18
N GLN A 109 15.91 6.50 1.59
CA GLN A 109 14.94 5.59 0.96
C GLN A 109 14.70 4.36 1.86
N PRO A 110 13.49 3.78 1.92
CA PRO A 110 13.22 2.64 2.79
C PRO A 110 14.06 1.46 2.28
N PRO A 111 14.69 0.64 3.14
CA PRO A 111 15.55 -0.45 2.67
C PRO A 111 14.79 -1.41 1.71
N GLY A 112 15.33 -1.64 0.52
CA GLY A 112 14.73 -2.49 -0.52
C GLY A 112 15.59 -2.57 -1.81
N PRO A 113 15.49 -3.64 -2.61
CA PRO A 113 16.33 -3.84 -3.80
C PRO A 113 15.94 -2.98 -5.02
N GLU A 114 14.89 -2.16 -4.94
CA GLU A 114 14.20 -1.60 -6.12
C GLU A 114 14.35 -0.08 -6.28
N HIS A 115 15.41 0.52 -5.71
CA HIS A 115 15.61 1.97 -5.73
C HIS A 115 16.17 2.47 -7.06
N ALA A 116 15.29 2.58 -8.05
CA ALA A 116 15.54 3.36 -9.24
C ALA A 116 15.20 4.84 -8.97
N ILE A 117 16.09 5.74 -9.40
CA ILE A 117 15.87 7.19 -9.31
C ILE A 117 14.69 7.57 -10.21
N VAL A 118 13.68 8.23 -9.63
CA VAL A 118 12.44 8.68 -10.30
C VAL A 118 11.49 7.57 -10.78
N ILE A 119 11.94 6.58 -11.56
CA ILE A 119 11.08 5.54 -12.15
C ILE A 119 11.20 4.25 -11.35
N ASN A 120 10.34 4.07 -10.35
CA ASN A 120 10.24 2.83 -9.57
C ASN A 120 9.01 1.99 -9.98
N LYS A 121 8.86 0.81 -9.40
CA LYS A 121 7.72 -0.08 -9.65
C LYS A 121 6.37 0.59 -9.41
N THR A 122 6.23 1.34 -8.31
CA THR A 122 4.99 2.07 -7.99
C THR A 122 4.61 3.06 -9.09
N PHE A 123 5.58 3.77 -9.66
CA PHE A 123 5.33 4.67 -10.78
C PHE A 123 4.85 3.93 -12.03
N ILE A 124 5.48 2.79 -12.34
CA ILE A 124 5.06 1.93 -13.46
C ILE A 124 3.63 1.42 -13.24
N GLU A 125 3.27 1.01 -12.02
CA GLU A 125 1.90 0.57 -11.69
C GLU A 125 0.86 1.69 -11.91
N VAL A 126 1.18 2.94 -11.55
CA VAL A 126 0.32 4.09 -11.84
C VAL A 126 0.10 4.26 -13.34
N LEU A 127 1.17 4.18 -14.15
CA LEU A 127 1.06 4.29 -15.61
C LEU A 127 0.23 3.14 -16.22
N VAL A 128 0.41 1.93 -15.71
CA VAL A 128 -0.37 0.75 -16.15
C VAL A 128 -1.85 0.94 -15.82
N LEU A 129 -2.19 1.34 -14.59
CA LEU A 129 -3.58 1.59 -14.22
C LEU A 129 -4.19 2.74 -15.03
N LEU A 130 -3.44 3.80 -15.27
CA LEU A 130 -3.89 4.91 -16.11
C LEU A 130 -4.14 4.47 -17.56
N SER A 131 -3.33 3.55 -18.10
CA SER A 131 -3.60 2.95 -19.40
C SER A 131 -4.95 2.20 -19.41
N PHE A 132 -5.29 1.45 -18.36
CA PHE A 132 -6.58 0.74 -18.26
C PHE A 132 -7.81 1.65 -18.18
N VAL A 133 -7.64 2.94 -17.85
CA VAL A 133 -8.74 3.92 -17.94
C VAL A 133 -9.15 4.14 -19.40
N PHE A 134 -8.18 4.16 -20.32
CA PHE A 134 -8.41 4.43 -21.74
C PHE A 134 -8.69 3.16 -22.56
N LEU A 135 -8.16 2.01 -22.14
CA LEU A 135 -8.45 0.73 -22.78
C LEU A 135 -9.80 0.14 -22.33
N PRO A 136 -10.61 -0.45 -23.23
CA PRO A 136 -11.86 -1.12 -22.87
C PRO A 136 -11.61 -2.53 -22.29
N SER A 137 -10.64 -2.70 -21.39
CA SER A 137 -10.25 -4.02 -20.85
C SER A 137 -11.39 -4.72 -20.11
N GLY A 138 -12.23 -3.97 -19.38
CA GLY A 138 -13.40 -4.52 -18.67
C GLY A 138 -14.48 -5.11 -19.58
N SER A 139 -14.58 -4.64 -20.84
CA SER A 139 -15.55 -5.15 -21.81
C SER A 139 -15.14 -6.49 -22.43
N TRP A 140 -13.88 -6.88 -22.32
CA TRP A 140 -13.36 -8.09 -22.98
C TRP A 140 -13.29 -9.29 -22.03
N PHE A 141 -12.98 -9.05 -20.75
CA PHE A 141 -12.72 -10.12 -19.77
C PHE A 141 -13.41 -9.93 -18.41
N GLY A 142 -14.18 -8.85 -18.20
CA GLY A 142 -14.77 -8.51 -16.91
C GLY A 142 -16.27 -8.82 -16.78
N ILE A 143 -16.76 -8.80 -15.54
CA ILE A 143 -18.20 -8.81 -15.23
C ILE A 143 -18.93 -7.66 -15.96
N ASP A 144 -18.25 -6.54 -16.20
CA ASP A 144 -18.75 -5.42 -17.01
C ASP A 144 -19.25 -5.85 -18.40
N ALA A 145 -18.60 -6.83 -19.03
CA ALA A 145 -19.01 -7.36 -20.34
C ALA A 145 -20.38 -8.07 -20.26
N ILE A 146 -20.60 -8.85 -19.20
CA ILE A 146 -21.83 -9.61 -18.97
C ILE A 146 -23.02 -8.64 -18.83
N PHE A 147 -22.90 -7.62 -17.98
CA PHE A 147 -23.96 -6.62 -17.80
C PHE A 147 -24.24 -5.81 -19.07
N SER A 148 -23.20 -5.45 -19.84
CA SER A 148 -23.38 -4.73 -21.11
C SER A 148 -24.10 -5.57 -22.19
N GLY A 149 -23.91 -6.90 -22.16
CA GLY A 149 -24.60 -7.83 -23.06
C GLY A 149 -26.09 -7.97 -22.75
N PHE A 150 -26.46 -8.00 -21.47
CA PHE A 150 -27.87 -8.07 -21.04
C PHE A 150 -28.67 -6.79 -21.31
N PHE A 151 -28.00 -5.63 -21.42
CA PHE A 151 -28.64 -4.33 -21.63
C PHE A 151 -28.65 -3.83 -23.09
N LYS A 152 -28.08 -4.58 -24.04
CA LYS A 152 -28.27 -4.28 -25.47
C LYS A 152 -29.73 -4.57 -25.84
N LYS A 153 -30.54 -3.50 -25.90
CA LYS A 153 -31.84 -3.53 -26.59
C LYS A 153 -31.60 -3.99 -28.01
N GLU A 154 -32.30 -5.05 -28.42
CA GLU A 154 -32.39 -5.47 -29.81
C GLU A 154 -32.74 -4.24 -30.66
N PRO A 155 -32.05 -3.98 -31.77
CA PRO A 155 -32.52 -2.98 -32.71
C PRO A 155 -33.90 -3.44 -33.18
N VAL A 156 -34.90 -2.58 -32.99
CA VAL A 156 -36.20 -2.75 -33.66
C VAL A 156 -35.90 -2.74 -35.14
N ASP A 157 -36.02 -3.91 -35.75
CA ASP A 157 -35.96 -4.13 -37.18
C ASP A 157 -37.13 -3.37 -37.82
N ASP A 158 -36.83 -2.24 -38.44
CA ASP A 158 -37.80 -1.48 -39.24
C ASP A 158 -37.45 -1.65 -40.72
N ARG A 159 -37.70 -2.88 -41.21
CA ARG A 159 -37.89 -3.28 -42.63
C ARG A 159 -36.69 -3.29 -43.57
#